data_AF-A0A378TBZ7-F1
#
_entry.id   AF-A0A378TBZ7-F1
#
_cell.length_a   1.000
_cell.length_b   1.000
_cell.length_c   1.000
_cell.angle_alpha   90.00
_cell.angle_beta   90.00
_cell.angle_gamma   90.00
#
_symmetry.space_group_name_H-M   'P 1'
#
loop_
_entity.id
_entity.type
_entity.pdbx_description
1 polymer ?
#
loop_
_entity_poly.entity_id
_entity_poly.type
_entity_poly.pdbx_seq_one_letter_code
_entity_poly.pdbx_strand_id
1 'polypeptide(L)'
;MAEKEETHDEKDRQRFADRVLSVAEDAVYWAIAVILVAGSVALLVAQVRTMFTLLDTPTSNVMLELLDGVLLIFIFVELLYAVRTSLRSHEIVAEPFLIVGILACIKEIVVQSVEAAKLVGQGPEFARTIVQTGVLGALVLVLAVAAFVLRERRRDVTADDEATGD
;
A
#
# COMPACT_ATOMS: atom_id res chain seq x y z
N MET A 1 -42.34 33.16 6.98
CA MET A 1 -41.06 33.86 6.72
C MET A 1 -39.88 33.33 7.56
N ALA A 2 -40.10 32.43 8.53
CA ALA A 2 -39.03 31.85 9.37
C ALA A 2 -38.35 30.59 8.78
N GLU A 3 -39.00 29.88 7.85
CA GLU A 3 -38.50 28.61 7.29
C GLU A 3 -37.35 28.77 6.26
N LYS A 4 -37.13 30.01 5.79
CA LYS A 4 -36.11 30.31 4.77
C LYS A 4 -34.73 30.67 5.35
N GLU A 5 -34.65 31.00 6.64
CA GLU A 5 -33.37 31.33 7.30
C GLU A 5 -32.64 30.08 7.82
N GLU A 6 -33.35 29.08 8.35
CA GLU A 6 -32.72 27.85 8.89
C GLU A 6 -32.04 27.00 7.79
N THR A 7 -32.59 27.00 6.57
CA THR A 7 -32.04 26.23 5.43
C THR A 7 -30.81 26.85 4.78
N HIS A 8 -30.48 28.11 5.10
CA HIS A 8 -29.29 28.79 4.55
C HIS A 8 -28.07 28.59 5.46
N ASP A 9 -28.27 28.61 6.79
CA ASP A 9 -27.19 28.45 7.78
C ASP A 9 -26.61 27.02 7.82
N GLU A 10 -27.44 25.98 7.63
CA GLU A 10 -26.96 24.59 7.54
C GLU A 10 -26.11 24.35 6.28
N LYS A 11 -26.47 24.95 5.14
CA LYS A 11 -25.74 24.81 3.88
C LYS A 11 -24.39 25.53 3.92
N ASP A 12 -24.32 26.69 4.55
CA ASP A 12 -23.07 27.43 4.70
C ASP A 12 -22.12 26.75 5.71
N ARG A 13 -22.66 26.14 6.78
CA ARG A 13 -21.88 25.36 7.75
C ARG A 13 -21.35 24.05 7.16
N GLN A 14 -22.14 23.35 6.35
CA GLN A 14 -21.68 22.17 5.59
C GLN A 14 -20.57 22.52 4.61
N ARG A 15 -20.72 23.60 3.82
CA ARG A 15 -19.68 24.07 2.88
C ARG A 15 -18.37 24.48 3.57
N PHE A 16 -18.44 25.06 4.75
CA PHE A 16 -17.25 25.38 5.54
C PHE A 16 -16.58 24.13 6.11
N ALA A 17 -17.36 23.18 6.64
CA ALA A 17 -16.83 21.90 7.12
C ALA A 17 -16.13 21.13 5.99
N ASP A 18 -16.77 21.00 4.83
CA ASP A 18 -16.21 20.30 3.67
C ASP A 18 -14.91 20.96 3.19
N ARG A 19 -14.84 22.29 3.21
CA ARG A 19 -13.64 23.03 2.79
C ARG A 19 -12.48 22.90 3.77
N VAL A 20 -12.76 22.88 5.08
CA VAL A 20 -11.72 22.67 6.08
C VAL A 20 -11.23 21.22 6.03
N LEU A 21 -12.14 20.27 5.84
CA LEU A 21 -11.80 18.85 5.67
C LEU A 21 -10.93 18.62 4.43
N SER A 22 -11.30 19.20 3.28
CA SER A 22 -10.52 19.04 2.04
C SER A 22 -9.10 19.59 2.17
N VAL A 23 -8.93 20.76 2.79
CA VAL A 23 -7.60 21.37 3.00
C VAL A 23 -6.76 20.52 3.95
N ALA A 24 -7.36 19.99 5.02
CA ALA A 24 -6.66 19.12 5.95
C ALA A 24 -6.25 17.79 5.29
N GLU A 25 -7.13 17.19 4.49
CA GLU A 25 -6.87 15.98 3.72
C GLU A 25 -5.71 16.17 2.73
N ASP A 26 -5.76 17.24 1.92
CA ASP A 26 -4.68 17.59 0.99
C ASP A 26 -3.34 17.79 1.69
N ALA A 27 -3.34 18.48 2.84
CA ALA A 27 -2.13 18.70 3.62
C ALA A 27 -1.52 17.39 4.14
N VAL A 28 -2.36 16.47 4.63
CA VAL A 28 -1.91 15.15 5.11
C VAL A 28 -1.32 14.33 3.96
N TYR A 29 -1.99 14.28 2.80
CA TYR A 29 -1.46 13.54 1.66
C TYR A 29 -0.15 14.13 1.13
N TRP A 30 -0.03 15.46 1.08
CA TRP A 30 1.21 16.10 0.66
C TRP A 30 2.35 15.79 1.63
N ALA A 31 2.08 15.81 2.94
CA ALA A 31 3.05 15.41 3.95
C ALA A 31 3.49 13.95 3.80
N ILE A 32 2.55 13.01 3.61
CA ILE A 32 2.86 11.59 3.38
C ILE A 32 3.70 11.43 2.12
N ALA A 33 3.33 12.09 1.02
CA ALA A 33 4.07 12.02 -0.24
C ALA A 33 5.51 12.51 -0.07
N VAL A 34 5.72 13.65 0.60
CA VAL A 34 7.07 14.17 0.87
C VAL A 34 7.90 13.21 1.70
N ILE A 35 7.33 12.65 2.77
CA ILE A 35 8.03 11.68 3.63
C ILE A 35 8.43 10.44 2.84
N LEU A 36 7.51 9.89 2.02
CA LEU A 36 7.79 8.72 1.20
C LEU A 36 8.85 8.99 0.13
N VAL A 37 8.81 10.15 -0.54
CA VAL A 37 9.84 10.54 -1.52
C VAL A 37 11.19 10.70 -0.83
N ALA A 38 11.25 11.49 0.24
CA ALA A 38 12.49 11.74 0.96
C ALA A 38 13.10 10.46 1.53
N GLY A 39 12.27 9.59 2.13
CA GLY A 39 12.69 8.29 2.64
C GLY A 39 13.18 7.36 1.54
N SER A 40 12.48 7.28 0.40
CA SER A 40 12.92 6.49 -0.76
C SER A 40 14.29 6.93 -1.25
N VAL A 41 14.51 8.24 -1.39
CA VAL A 41 15.79 8.80 -1.84
C VAL A 41 16.89 8.52 -0.83
N ALA A 42 16.62 8.71 0.47
CA ALA A 42 17.59 8.43 1.52
C ALA A 42 18.02 6.96 1.54
N LEU A 43 17.05 6.04 1.45
CA LEU A 43 17.31 4.60 1.37
C LEU A 43 18.08 4.22 0.12
N LEU A 44 17.73 4.81 -1.03
CA LEU A 44 18.44 4.57 -2.28
C LEU A 44 19.90 5.01 -2.20
N VAL A 45 20.17 6.20 -1.65
CA VAL A 45 21.53 6.67 -1.43
C VAL A 45 22.28 5.76 -0.45
N ALA A 46 21.63 5.31 0.62
CA ALA A 46 22.23 4.38 1.57
C ALA A 46 22.60 3.05 0.90
N GLN A 47 21.69 2.43 0.15
CA GLN A 47 21.94 1.17 -0.56
C GLN A 47 23.03 1.28 -1.61
N VAL A 48 23.06 2.38 -2.36
CA VAL A 48 24.14 2.62 -3.34
C VAL A 48 25.50 2.72 -2.65
N ARG A 49 25.60 3.42 -1.50
CA ARG A 49 26.85 3.49 -0.73
C ARG A 49 27.28 2.14 -0.17
N THR A 50 26.33 1.38 0.37
CA THR A 50 26.55 0.02 0.88
C THR A 50 27.04 -0.89 -0.23
N MET A 51 26.40 -0.85 -1.41
CA MET A 51 26.82 -1.62 -2.59
C MET A 51 28.27 -1.29 -3.01
N PHE A 52 28.66 -0.01 -3.01
CA PHE A 52 30.04 0.36 -3.34
C PHE A 52 31.06 -0.12 -2.31
N THR A 53 30.69 -0.19 -1.04
CA THR A 53 31.56 -0.63 0.06
C THR A 53 31.73 -2.15 0.08
N LEU A 54 30.69 -2.89 -0.33
CA LEU A 54 30.66 -4.36 -0.28
C LEU A 54 31.23 -5.04 -1.54
N LEU A 55 31.57 -4.30 -2.60
CA LEU A 55 32.23 -4.82 -3.81
C LEU A 55 33.57 -5.53 -3.51
N ASP A 56 34.21 -5.21 -2.38
CA ASP A 56 35.50 -5.78 -1.98
C ASP A 56 35.38 -7.01 -1.04
N THR A 57 34.17 -7.50 -0.71
CA THR A 57 33.92 -8.53 0.33
C THR A 57 33.12 -9.76 -0.19
N PRO A 58 33.28 -10.98 0.36
CA PRO A 58 32.62 -12.20 -0.14
C PRO A 58 31.08 -12.16 -0.22
N THR A 59 30.55 -12.82 -1.26
CA THR A 59 29.35 -12.42 -2.02
C THR A 59 27.98 -12.87 -1.47
N SER A 60 27.91 -13.86 -0.57
CA SER A 60 26.61 -14.50 -0.23
C SER A 60 25.76 -13.77 0.80
N ASN A 61 26.35 -13.06 1.77
CA ASN A 61 25.57 -12.24 2.71
C ASN A 61 25.20 -10.88 2.11
N VAL A 62 26.09 -10.32 1.30
CA VAL A 62 25.92 -9.05 0.59
C VAL A 62 24.64 -9.03 -0.24
N MET A 63 24.35 -10.11 -0.99
CA MET A 63 23.20 -10.11 -1.89
C MET A 63 21.85 -10.00 -1.16
N LEU A 64 21.72 -10.55 0.05
CA LEU A 64 20.46 -10.44 0.81
C LEU A 64 20.28 -9.09 1.46
N GLU A 65 21.37 -8.50 1.95
CA GLU A 65 21.33 -7.15 2.51
C GLU A 65 21.03 -6.10 1.43
N LEU A 66 21.54 -6.32 0.21
CA LEU A 66 21.17 -5.53 -0.94
C LEU A 66 19.70 -5.75 -1.33
N LEU A 67 19.24 -7.00 -1.38
CA LEU A 67 17.86 -7.35 -1.68
C LEU A 67 16.91 -6.71 -0.67
N ASP A 68 17.15 -6.85 0.63
CA ASP A 68 16.32 -6.27 1.71
C ASP A 68 16.18 -4.76 1.57
N GLY A 69 17.28 -4.03 1.38
CA GLY A 69 17.17 -2.58 1.19
C GLY A 69 16.53 -2.17 -0.14
N VAL A 70 16.72 -2.92 -1.23
CA VAL A 70 16.00 -2.67 -2.50
C VAL A 70 14.50 -2.92 -2.34
N LEU A 71 14.13 -3.97 -1.60
CA LEU A 71 12.75 -4.27 -1.27
C LEU A 71 12.15 -3.18 -0.39
N LEU A 72 12.88 -2.64 0.58
CA LEU A 72 12.40 -1.54 1.40
C LEU A 72 12.14 -0.28 0.55
N ILE A 73 13.02 0.03 -0.40
CA ILE A 73 12.78 1.10 -1.39
C ILE A 73 11.51 0.82 -2.19
N PHE A 74 11.30 -0.43 -2.62
CA PHE A 74 10.11 -0.83 -3.37
C PHE A 74 8.83 -0.60 -2.56
N ILE A 75 8.81 -0.92 -1.25
CA ILE A 75 7.68 -0.59 -0.36
C ILE A 75 7.36 0.91 -0.40
N PHE A 76 8.37 1.77 -0.27
CA PHE A 76 8.12 3.22 -0.23
C PHE A 76 7.55 3.72 -1.56
N VAL A 77 8.06 3.23 -2.69
CA VAL A 77 7.58 3.59 -4.02
C VAL A 77 6.14 3.09 -4.25
N GLU A 78 5.82 1.88 -3.79
CA GLU A 78 4.47 1.32 -3.85
C GLU A 78 3.48 2.09 -2.98
N LEU A 79 3.86 2.44 -1.75
CA LEU A 79 3.04 3.27 -0.88
C LEU A 79 2.80 4.64 -1.51
N LEU A 80 3.81 5.22 -2.18
CA LEU A 80 3.66 6.49 -2.89
C LEU A 80 2.66 6.34 -4.05
N TYR A 81 2.72 5.24 -4.80
CA TYR A 81 1.75 4.93 -5.85
C TYR A 81 0.33 4.79 -5.28
N ALA A 82 0.17 4.12 -4.14
CA ALA A 82 -1.10 3.97 -3.44
C ALA A 82 -1.68 5.33 -3.01
N VAL A 83 -0.87 6.15 -2.36
CA VAL A 83 -1.23 7.50 -1.92
C VAL A 83 -1.63 8.37 -3.12
N ARG A 84 -0.86 8.32 -4.21
CA ARG A 84 -1.18 9.05 -5.45
C ARG A 84 -2.50 8.60 -6.09
N THR A 85 -2.80 7.31 -6.01
CA THR A 85 -4.04 6.75 -6.55
C THR A 85 -5.25 7.12 -5.68
N SER A 86 -5.07 7.14 -4.35
CA SER A 86 -6.07 7.64 -3.39
C SER A 86 -6.40 9.12 -3.66
N LEU A 87 -5.36 9.95 -3.80
CA LEU A 87 -5.47 11.37 -4.15
C LEU A 87 -6.27 11.62 -5.43
N ARG A 88 -6.14 10.77 -6.45
CA ARG A 88 -6.84 10.96 -7.73
C ARG A 88 -8.33 10.65 -7.64
N SER A 89 -8.74 9.79 -6.72
CA SER A 89 -10.11 9.27 -6.69
C SER A 89 -11.03 10.04 -5.73
N HIS A 90 -10.50 10.89 -4.82
CA HIS A 90 -11.26 11.62 -3.78
C HIS A 90 -12.26 10.76 -2.96
N GLU A 91 -12.13 9.44 -3.05
CA GLU A 91 -12.85 8.43 -2.29
C GLU A 91 -11.86 7.30 -2.02
N ILE A 92 -11.85 6.78 -0.79
CA ILE A 92 -11.14 5.55 -0.47
C ILE A 92 -11.94 4.40 -1.08
N VAL A 93 -11.77 4.20 -2.39
CA VAL A 93 -12.21 2.98 -3.06
C VAL A 93 -11.31 1.87 -2.51
N ALA A 94 -11.90 0.88 -1.83
CA ALA A 94 -11.12 -0.16 -1.17
C ALA A 94 -10.33 -1.05 -2.16
N GLU A 95 -10.67 -1.03 -3.44
CA GLU A 95 -10.02 -1.81 -4.50
C GLU A 95 -8.52 -1.45 -4.70
N PRO A 96 -8.13 -0.17 -4.94
CA PRO A 96 -6.73 0.26 -4.96
C PRO A 96 -5.94 -0.16 -3.72
N PHE A 97 -6.55 -0.03 -2.54
CA PHE A 97 -5.89 -0.35 -1.27
C PHE A 97 -5.66 -1.86 -1.13
N LEU A 98 -6.63 -2.68 -1.50
CA LEU A 98 -6.50 -4.15 -1.51
C LEU A 98 -5.42 -4.63 -2.48
N ILE A 99 -5.32 -4.02 -3.66
CA ILE A 99 -4.27 -4.35 -4.64
C ILE A 99 -2.87 -4.07 -4.06
N VAL A 100 -2.70 -2.92 -3.40
CA VAL A 100 -1.43 -2.57 -2.74
C VAL A 100 -1.14 -3.52 -1.58
N GLY A 101 -2.15 -3.92 -0.81
CA GLY A 101 -1.99 -4.93 0.25
C GLY A 101 -1.55 -6.30 -0.28
N ILE A 102 -2.13 -6.76 -1.40
CA ILE A 102 -1.72 -8.00 -2.07
C ILE A 102 -0.27 -7.90 -2.54
N LEU A 103 0.09 -6.79 -3.18
CA LEU A 103 1.43 -6.53 -3.69
C LEU A 103 2.47 -6.54 -2.55
N ALA A 104 2.18 -5.88 -1.43
CA ALA A 104 3.03 -5.87 -0.24
C ALA A 104 3.24 -7.28 0.34
N CYS A 105 2.18 -8.09 0.41
CA CYS A 105 2.29 -9.47 0.89
C CYS A 105 3.14 -10.34 -0.05
N ILE A 106 2.96 -10.21 -1.37
CA ILE A 106 3.77 -10.93 -2.36
C ILE A 106 5.24 -10.52 -2.23
N LYS A 107 5.51 -9.23 -2.04
CA LYS A 107 6.86 -8.72 -1.88
C LYS A 107 7.55 -9.38 -0.68
N GLU A 108 6.87 -9.40 0.47
CA GLU A 108 7.37 -9.99 1.72
C GLU A 108 7.63 -11.50 1.59
N ILE A 109 6.76 -12.24 0.88
CA ILE A 109 6.96 -13.66 0.57
C ILE A 109 8.28 -13.88 -0.18
N VAL A 110 8.60 -13.05 -1.17
CA VAL A 110 9.85 -13.17 -1.93
C VAL A 110 11.06 -12.97 -1.04
N VAL A 111 11.09 -11.92 -0.22
CA VAL A 111 12.20 -11.63 0.72
C VAL A 111 12.45 -12.82 1.63
N GLN A 112 11.36 -13.24 2.28
CA GLN A 112 11.39 -14.25 3.31
C GLN A 112 11.76 -15.62 2.74
N SER A 113 11.41 -15.90 1.49
CA SER A 113 11.84 -17.11 0.79
C SER A 113 13.36 -17.15 0.59
N VAL A 114 13.99 -16.01 0.29
CA VAL A 114 15.45 -15.97 0.15
C VAL A 114 16.15 -16.07 1.50
N GLU A 115 15.58 -15.47 2.55
CA GLU A 115 16.11 -15.61 3.91
C GLU A 115 15.92 -17.03 4.46
N ALA A 116 14.79 -17.69 4.16
CA ALA A 116 14.54 -19.10 4.47
C ALA A 116 15.60 -20.02 3.86
N ALA A 117 16.07 -19.71 2.64
CA ALA A 117 17.10 -20.49 1.97
C ALA A 117 18.44 -20.50 2.73
N LYS A 118 18.75 -19.47 3.53
CA LYS A 118 19.94 -19.43 4.41
C LYS A 118 19.79 -20.28 5.66
N LEU A 119 18.56 -20.53 6.08
CA LEU A 119 18.23 -21.30 7.28
C LEU A 119 18.10 -22.80 7.00
N VAL A 120 18.32 -23.23 5.76
CA VAL A 120 18.29 -24.65 5.39
C VAL A 120 19.30 -25.43 6.25
N GLY A 121 18.79 -26.39 7.02
CA GLY A 121 19.56 -27.15 8.01
C GLY A 121 19.42 -26.67 9.47
N GLN A 122 18.88 -25.47 9.70
CA GLN A 122 18.62 -24.90 11.03
C GLN A 122 17.17 -25.19 11.48
N GLY A 123 16.86 -26.47 11.64
CA GLY A 123 15.51 -27.05 11.79
C GLY A 123 14.40 -26.13 12.35
N PRO A 124 14.50 -25.63 13.60
CA PRO A 124 13.45 -24.80 14.21
C PRO A 124 13.22 -23.45 13.52
N GLU A 125 14.29 -22.76 13.14
CA GLU A 125 14.26 -21.45 12.47
C GLU A 125 13.67 -21.60 11.05
N PHE A 126 14.14 -22.61 10.31
CA PHE A 126 13.61 -22.90 8.98
C PHE A 126 12.10 -23.20 9.01
N ALA A 127 11.64 -24.03 9.95
CA ALA A 127 10.22 -24.35 10.09
C ALA A 127 9.38 -23.11 10.41
N ARG A 128 9.88 -22.21 11.26
CA ARG A 128 9.22 -20.94 11.59
C ARG A 128 9.07 -20.06 10.35
N THR A 129 10.13 -19.90 9.56
CA THR A 129 10.09 -19.08 8.34
C THR A 129 9.13 -19.66 7.31
N ILE A 130 9.11 -20.98 7.12
CA ILE A 130 8.15 -21.65 6.22
C ILE A 130 6.70 -21.41 6.67
N VAL A 131 6.41 -21.53 7.97
CA VAL A 131 5.07 -21.25 8.51
C VAL A 131 4.69 -19.78 8.28
N GLN A 132 5.61 -18.85 8.55
CA GLN A 132 5.37 -17.43 8.33
C GLN A 132 5.07 -17.14 6.86
N THR A 133 5.84 -17.70 5.94
CA THR A 133 5.60 -17.58 4.49
C THR A 133 4.25 -18.17 4.10
N GLY A 134 3.85 -19.31 4.69
CA GLY A 134 2.53 -19.90 4.50
C GLY A 134 1.38 -18.99 4.99
N VAL A 135 1.55 -18.33 6.15
CA VAL A 135 0.57 -17.37 6.68
C VAL A 135 0.42 -16.17 5.74
N LEU A 136 1.53 -15.64 5.22
CA LEU A 136 1.49 -14.58 4.22
C LEU A 136 0.78 -15.04 2.94
N GLY A 137 1.04 -16.25 2.47
CA GLY A 137 0.32 -16.82 1.31
C GLY A 137 -1.19 -16.93 1.55
N ALA A 138 -1.60 -17.34 2.75
CA ALA A 138 -3.02 -17.37 3.12
C ALA A 138 -3.63 -15.94 3.17
N LEU A 139 -2.88 -14.96 3.67
CA LEU A 139 -3.32 -13.56 3.69
C LEU A 139 -3.52 -13.01 2.27
N VAL A 140 -2.61 -13.32 1.33
CA VAL A 140 -2.79 -12.97 -0.10
C VAL A 140 -4.10 -13.51 -0.64
N LEU A 141 -4.43 -14.77 -0.35
CA LEU A 141 -5.69 -15.38 -0.81
C LEU A 141 -6.91 -14.67 -0.20
N VAL A 142 -6.87 -14.34 1.09
CA VAL A 142 -7.96 -13.59 1.76
C VAL A 142 -8.15 -12.22 1.11
N LEU A 143 -7.06 -11.48 0.87
CA LEU A 143 -7.12 -10.16 0.22
C LEU A 143 -7.59 -10.26 -1.24
N ALA A 144 -7.17 -11.29 -1.97
CA ALA A 144 -7.61 -11.53 -3.34
C ALA A 144 -9.11 -11.86 -3.41
N VAL A 145 -9.62 -12.67 -2.47
CA VAL A 145 -11.06 -12.95 -2.36
C VAL A 145 -11.83 -11.68 -1.99
N ALA A 146 -11.34 -10.87 -1.05
CA ALA A 146 -11.97 -9.60 -0.70
C ALA A 146 -12.03 -8.65 -1.91
N ALA A 147 -10.94 -8.55 -2.67
CA ALA A 147 -10.89 -7.76 -3.89
C ALA A 147 -11.86 -8.28 -4.96
N PHE A 148 -11.94 -9.60 -5.13
CA PHE A 148 -12.88 -10.23 -6.06
C PHE A 148 -14.34 -9.94 -5.69
N VAL A 149 -14.71 -10.11 -4.41
CA VAL A 149 -16.09 -9.82 -3.93
C VAL A 149 -16.45 -8.35 -4.14
N LEU A 150 -15.53 -7.44 -3.85
CA LEU A 150 -15.78 -6.01 -4.02
C LEU A 150 -15.97 -5.63 -5.50
N ARG A 151 -15.21 -6.29 -6.38
CA ARG A 151 -15.28 -6.07 -7.83
C ARG A 151 -16.57 -6.60 -8.43
N GLU A 152 -17.07 -7.74 -7.95
CA GLU A 152 -18.34 -8.33 -8.42
C GLU A 152 -19.54 -7.44 -8.02
N ARG A 153 -19.59 -6.99 -6.76
CA ARG A 153 -20.63 -6.06 -6.28
C ARG A 153 -20.75 -4.80 -7.11
N ARG A 154 -19.64 -4.30 -7.66
CA ARG A 154 -19.63 -3.10 -8.48
C ARG A 154 -20.16 -3.34 -9.89
N ARG A 155 -20.08 -4.58 -10.41
CA ARG A 155 -20.66 -4.96 -11.71
C ARG A 155 -22.19 -5.07 -11.62
N ASP A 156 -22.70 -5.61 -10.52
CA ASP A 156 -24.15 -5.76 -10.29
C ASP A 156 -24.87 -4.39 -10.29
N VAL A 157 -24.30 -3.39 -9.61
CA VAL A 157 -24.89 -2.03 -9.53
C VAL A 157 -24.96 -1.37 -10.91
N THR A 158 -23.94 -1.53 -11.74
CA THR A 158 -23.94 -0.96 -13.10
C THR A 158 -24.91 -1.66 -14.06
N ALA A 159 -25.27 -2.93 -13.81
CA ALA A 159 -26.20 -3.67 -14.66
C ALA A 159 -27.67 -3.34 -14.36
N ASP A 160 -28.02 -3.04 -13.10
CA ASP A 160 -29.38 -2.66 -12.70
C ASP A 160 -29.76 -1.24 -13.18
N ASP A 161 -28.81 -0.30 -13.20
CA ASP A 161 -29.02 1.05 -13.73
C ASP A 161 -29.27 1.05 -15.25
N GLU A 162 -28.66 0.14 -16.01
CA GLU A 162 -28.92 -0.03 -17.45
C GLU A 162 -30.25 -0.73 -17.73
N ALA A 163 -30.71 -1.63 -16.84
CA ALA A 163 -31.96 -2.37 -17.02
C ALA A 163 -33.23 -1.58 -16.64
N THR A 164 -33.09 -0.52 -15.84
CA THR A 164 -34.22 0.32 -15.38
C THR A 164 -34.39 1.60 -16.21
N GLY A 165 -33.49 1.84 -17.17
CA GLY A 165 -33.42 3.06 -17.99
C GLY A 165 -34.16 3.02 -19.34
N ASP A 166 -34.93 1.98 -19.64
CA ASP A 166 -35.78 1.86 -20.86
C ASP A 166 -37.28 1.94 -20.52
#